data_AF-A0A060VTF9-F1
#
_entry.id   AF-A0A060VTF9-F1
#
_cell.length_a   1.000
_cell.length_b   1.000
_cell.length_c   1.000
_cell.angle_alpha   90.00
_cell.angle_beta   90.00
_cell.angle_gamma   90.00
#
_symmetry.space_group_name_H-M   'P 1'
#
loop_
_entity.id
_entity.type
_entity.pdbx_description
1 polymer ?
#
loop_
_entity_poly.entity_id
_entity_poly.type
_entity_poly.pdbx_seq_one_letter_code
_entity_poly.pdbx_strand_id
1 'polypeptide(L)'
;MLEKLELDDDGVAAEPDSDIYMRFMKSHSCYDIVPTSSKLVVFDTGLQVKKAFYALVANGVRAAPLWDSERQCFVGKKRLLCMTHVHMKCIHA
;
A
#
# COMPACT_ATOMS: atom_id res chain seq x y z
N MET A 1 -4.10 -11.81 21.95
CA MET A 1 -3.54 -13.01 21.32
C MET A 1 -3.47 -12.76 19.81
N LEU A 2 -2.48 -11.97 19.40
CA LEU A 2 -2.11 -11.84 18.00
C LEU A 2 -0.95 -12.80 17.84
N GLU A 3 -1.20 -13.92 17.17
CA GLU A 3 -0.18 -14.90 16.83
C GLU A 3 0.96 -14.17 16.13
N LYS A 4 2.07 -14.16 16.84
CA LYS A 4 3.38 -13.76 16.38
C LYS A 4 3.68 -14.72 15.23
N LEU A 5 3.66 -14.22 14.00
CA LEU A 5 4.25 -14.91 12.86
C LEU A 5 5.76 -14.96 13.14
N GLU A 6 6.16 -15.97 13.90
CA GLU A 6 7.55 -16.39 14.05
C GLU A 6 7.92 -17.02 12.71
N LEU A 7 8.52 -16.19 11.85
CA LEU A 7 9.32 -16.68 10.75
C LEU A 7 10.62 -17.15 11.38
N ASP A 8 10.83 -18.48 11.36
CA ASP A 8 12.04 -19.16 11.79
C ASP A 8 13.29 -18.37 11.40
N ASP A 9 14.02 -17.93 12.43
CA ASP A 9 15.37 -17.39 12.37
C ASP A 9 16.34 -18.55 12.16
N ASP A 10 16.31 -19.15 10.96
CA ASP A 10 17.27 -20.18 10.57
C ASP A 10 18.59 -19.49 10.18
N GLY A 11 19.40 -19.19 11.20
CA GLY A 11 20.86 -19.35 11.22
C GLY A 11 21.66 -19.03 9.95
N VAL A 12 21.39 -17.93 9.23
CA VAL A 12 22.32 -17.40 8.24
C VAL A 12 23.03 -16.22 8.86
N ALA A 13 24.34 -16.38 9.10
CA ALA A 13 25.24 -15.29 9.46
C ALA A 13 25.19 -14.21 8.37
N ALA A 14 24.26 -13.27 8.50
CA ALA A 14 24.09 -12.17 7.58
C ALA A 14 25.13 -11.11 7.92
N GLU A 15 25.90 -10.72 6.90
CA GLU A 15 26.88 -9.63 6.95
C GLU A 15 26.27 -8.41 7.68
N PRO A 16 26.99 -7.79 8.64
CA PRO A 16 26.44 -6.81 9.58
C PRO A 16 25.82 -5.58 8.91
N ASP A 17 26.18 -5.30 7.66
CA ASP A 17 25.65 -4.18 6.88
C ASP A 17 24.34 -4.50 6.14
N SER A 18 24.00 -5.78 5.92
CA SER A 18 22.78 -6.17 5.20
C SER A 18 21.51 -6.03 6.04
N ASP A 19 21.64 -6.16 7.36
CA ASP A 19 20.52 -6.13 8.30
C ASP A 19 20.14 -4.72 8.77
N ILE A 20 20.98 -3.71 8.51
CA ILE A 20 20.72 -2.32 8.92
C ILE A 20 19.43 -1.80 8.27
N TYR A 21 19.26 -2.05 6.97
CA TYR A 21 18.07 -1.64 6.23
C TYR A 21 16.83 -2.43 6.67
N MET A 22 16.95 -3.74 6.91
CA MET A 22 15.83 -4.56 7.36
C MET A 22 15.35 -4.12 8.75
N ARG A 23 16.28 -3.86 9.67
CA ARG A 23 15.96 -3.39 11.03
C ARG A 23 15.32 -2.00 11.00
N PHE A 24 15.85 -1.09 10.18
CA PHE A 24 15.26 0.24 9.98
C PHE A 24 13.82 0.16 9.47
N MET A 25 13.56 -0.67 8.44
CA MET A 25 12.20 -0.87 7.91
C MET A 25 11.24 -1.54 8.90
N LYS A 26 11.74 -2.42 9.78
CA LYS A 26 10.95 -3.03 10.87
C LYS A 26 10.62 -2.05 12.00
N SER A 27 11.47 -1.04 12.22
CA SER A 27 11.31 -0.06 13.30
C SER A 27 10.43 1.14 12.94
N HIS A 28 10.10 1.35 11.66
CA HIS A 28 9.24 2.46 11.21
C HIS A 28 7.89 1.93 10.73
N SER A 29 6.81 2.56 11.17
CA SER A 29 5.48 2.24 10.69
C SER A 29 5.27 2.86 9.31
N CYS A 30 4.42 2.24 8.48
CA CYS A 30 4.11 2.80 7.16
C CYS A 30 3.50 4.20 7.21
N TYR A 31 2.95 4.60 8.36
CA TYR A 31 2.44 5.95 8.62
C TYR A 31 3.53 7.02 8.67
N ASP A 32 4.75 6.67 9.11
CA ASP A 32 5.87 7.63 9.22
C ASP A 32 6.36 8.10 7.85
N ILE A 33 6.09 7.30 6.82
CA ILE A 33 6.46 7.57 5.44
C ILE A 33 5.36 8.40 4.74
N VAL A 34 4.12 8.36 5.22
CA VAL A 34 3.01 9.09 4.59
C VAL A 34 3.23 10.59 4.80
N PRO A 35 3.28 11.41 3.73
CA PRO A 35 3.43 12.85 3.87
C PRO A 35 2.24 13.44 4.63
N THR A 36 2.47 14.56 5.34
CA THR A 36 1.46 15.26 6.16
C THR A 36 0.14 15.51 5.44
N SER A 37 0.19 15.69 4.11
CA SER A 37 -0.98 15.69 3.25
C SER A 37 -0.73 14.86 2.00
N SER A 38 -1.69 14.04 1.60
CA SER A 38 -1.66 13.30 0.35
C SER A 38 -3.06 13.16 -0.22
N LYS A 39 -3.16 13.15 -1.56
CA LYS A 39 -4.42 12.96 -2.28
C LYS A 39 -4.60 11.48 -2.61
N LEU A 40 -5.71 10.90 -2.17
CA LEU A 40 -6.12 9.54 -2.50
C LEU A 40 -7.34 9.56 -3.42
N VAL A 41 -7.24 8.85 -4.55
CA VAL A 41 -8.37 8.63 -5.48
C VAL A 41 -8.83 7.19 -5.32
N VAL A 42 -10.12 6.99 -5.02
CA VAL A 42 -10.76 5.69 -4.85
C VAL A 42 -11.96 5.62 -5.78
N PHE A 43 -12.19 4.49 -6.44
CA PHE A 43 -13.37 4.30 -7.28
C PHE A 43 -14.33 3.29 -6.68
N ASP A 44 -15.62 3.53 -6.86
CA ASP A 44 -16.65 2.56 -6.52
C ASP A 44 -16.70 1.43 -7.55
N THR A 45 -17.05 0.22 -7.13
CA THR A 45 -17.23 -0.95 -8.00
C THR A 45 -18.34 -0.77 -9.04
N GLY A 46 -19.35 0.04 -8.75
CA GLY A 46 -20.43 0.39 -9.69
C GLY A 46 -20.05 1.48 -10.70
N LEU A 47 -18.86 2.08 -10.61
CA LEU A 47 -18.43 3.13 -11.53
C LEU A 47 -18.15 2.55 -12.93
N GLN A 48 -18.74 3.16 -13.96
CA GLN A 48 -18.48 2.76 -15.35
C GLN A 48 -17.00 2.89 -15.69
N VAL A 49 -16.44 1.85 -16.35
CA VAL A 49 -15.03 1.77 -16.74
C VAL A 49 -14.55 3.00 -17.52
N LYS A 50 -15.39 3.54 -18.41
CA LYS A 50 -15.06 4.75 -19.18
C LYS A 50 -14.80 5.96 -18.28
N LYS A 51 -15.64 6.17 -17.26
CA LYS A 51 -15.50 7.28 -16.30
C LYS A 51 -14.30 7.08 -15.39
N ALA A 52 -14.06 5.84 -14.96
CA ALA A 52 -12.90 5.49 -14.17
C ALA A 52 -11.60 5.80 -14.94
N PHE A 53 -11.53 5.44 -16.23
CA PHE A 53 -10.37 5.72 -17.06
C PHE A 53 -10.10 7.23 -17.22
N TYR A 54 -11.13 8.03 -17.50
CA TYR A 54 -10.98 9.49 -17.56
C TYR A 54 -10.51 10.07 -16.22
N ALA A 55 -11.07 9.58 -15.10
CA ALA A 55 -10.68 10.04 -13.78
C ALA A 55 -9.22 9.67 -13.43
N LEU A 56 -8.72 8.52 -13.90
CA LEU A 56 -7.31 8.15 -13.75
C LEU A 56 -6.38 9.14 -14.46
N VAL A 57 -6.68 9.43 -15.73
CA VAL A 57 -5.89 10.37 -16.55
C VAL A 57 -5.94 11.78 -15.96
N ALA A 58 -7.13 12.27 -15.60
CA ALA A 58 -7.33 13.62 -15.06
C ALA A 58 -6.65 13.83 -13.71
N ASN A 59 -6.51 12.79 -12.89
CA ASN A 59 -5.82 12.87 -11.62
C ASN A 59 -4.33 12.49 -11.72
N GLY A 60 -3.81 12.18 -12.92
CA GLY A 60 -2.40 11.80 -13.11
C GLY A 60 -2.01 10.44 -12.52
N VAL A 61 -2.98 9.57 -12.28
CA VAL A 61 -2.85 8.35 -11.47
C VAL A 61 -3.02 7.11 -12.35
N ARG A 62 -2.00 6.23 -12.43
CA ARG A 62 -2.02 4.93 -13.17
C ARG A 62 -3.03 3.84 -12.70
N ALA A 63 -3.15 3.57 -11.40
CA ALA A 63 -4.15 2.69 -10.78
C ALA A 63 -4.81 3.24 -9.50
N ALA A 64 -6.11 3.09 -9.31
CA ALA A 64 -6.79 3.48 -8.08
C ALA A 64 -7.39 2.25 -7.38
N PRO A 65 -7.43 2.21 -6.03
CA PRO A 65 -8.16 1.18 -5.31
C PRO A 65 -9.66 1.22 -5.62
N LEU A 66 -10.27 0.04 -5.62
CA LEU A 66 -11.71 -0.14 -5.77
C LEU A 66 -12.35 -0.33 -4.39
N TRP A 67 -13.42 0.42 -4.14
CA TRP A 67 -14.27 0.33 -2.96
C TRP A 67 -15.61 -0.27 -3.35
N ASP A 68 -16.03 -1.28 -2.62
CA ASP A 68 -17.37 -1.86 -2.71
C ASP A 68 -18.25 -1.21 -1.65
N SER A 69 -19.16 -0.34 -2.11
CA SER A 69 -20.08 0.36 -1.21
C SER A 69 -21.14 -0.56 -0.59
N GLU A 70 -21.45 -1.71 -1.18
CA GLU A 70 -22.42 -2.65 -0.60
C GLU A 70 -21.80 -3.42 0.57
N ARG A 71 -20.55 -3.87 0.39
CA ARG A 71 -19.82 -4.63 1.40
C ARG A 71 -18.99 -3.76 2.34
N GLN A 72 -18.97 -2.45 2.10
CA GLN A 72 -18.17 -1.46 2.82
C GLN A 72 -16.70 -1.91 2.94
N CYS A 73 -16.12 -2.40 1.84
CA CYS A 73 -14.77 -2.95 1.84
C CYS A 73 -14.00 -2.69 0.54
N PHE A 74 -12.67 -2.71 0.60
CA PHE A 74 -11.83 -2.62 -0.59
C PHE A 74 -11.75 -3.96 -1.32
N VAL A 75 -12.04 -3.95 -2.61
CA VAL A 75 -11.99 -5.15 -3.46
C VAL A 75 -10.56 -5.38 -3.95
N GLY A 76 -10.11 -6.64 -3.91
CA GLY A 76 -8.83 -7.05 -4.51
C GLY A 76 -7.59 -6.94 -3.61
N LYS A 77 -7.72 -6.51 -2.35
CA LYS A 77 -6.59 -6.55 -1.39
C LYS A 77 -6.75 -7.70 -0.39
N LYS A 78 -5.87 -8.71 -0.48
CA LYS A 78 -5.41 -9.40 0.74
C LYS A 78 -4.54 -8.41 1.51
N ARG A 79 -4.75 -8.32 2.82
CA ARG A 79 -4.27 -7.35 3.83
C ARG A 79 -2.88 -6.67 3.65
N LEU A 80 -1.97 -7.21 2.83
CA LEU A 80 -0.57 -6.80 2.73
C LEU A 80 -0.23 -5.86 1.55
N LEU A 81 -1.02 -5.81 0.46
CA LEU A 81 -0.66 -4.99 -0.71
C LEU A 81 -1.08 -3.51 -0.58
N CYS A 82 -1.38 -3.03 0.64
CA CYS A 82 -2.00 -1.72 0.81
C CYS A 82 -1.08 -0.55 0.48
N MET A 83 0.20 -0.68 0.84
CA MET A 83 1.11 0.45 0.87
C MET A 83 2.07 0.51 -0.33
N THR A 84 2.45 -0.62 -0.93
CA THR A 84 3.45 -0.63 -2.02
C THR A 84 2.96 0.05 -3.30
N HIS A 85 1.65 0.08 -3.57
CA HIS A 85 1.09 0.73 -4.77
C HIS A 85 0.53 2.14 -4.52
N VAL A 86 0.14 2.47 -3.29
CA VAL A 86 -0.35 3.81 -2.93
C VAL A 86 0.83 4.78 -2.81
N HIS A 87 1.95 4.32 -2.25
CA HIS A 87 3.11 5.17 -2.00
C HIS A 87 3.83 5.60 -3.30
N MET A 88 3.83 4.76 -4.34
CA MET A 88 4.52 5.08 -5.61
C MET A 88 3.83 6.17 -6.46
N LYS A 89 2.69 6.68 -5.99
CA LYS A 89 1.98 7.81 -6.59
C LYS A 89 1.97 9.07 -5.76
N CYS A 90 2.14 8.97 -4.45
CA CYS A 90 2.30 10.15 -3.60
C CYS A 90 3.67 10.83 -3.80
N ILE A 91 4.64 10.15 -4.43
CA ILE A 91 6.00 10.68 -4.65
C ILE A 91 6.16 11.42 -6.00
N HIS A 92 5.20 11.35 -6.93
CA HIS A 92 5.32 11.96 -8.26
C HIS A 92 4.13 12.84 -8.69
N ALA A 93 3.43 13.48 -7.74
CA ALA A 93 2.45 14.52 -8.04
C ALA A 93 2.79 15.81 -7.28
#